data_AF-A0A6F9ZZP0-F1
#
_entry.id   AF-A0A6F9ZZP0-F1
#
_cell.length_a   1.000
_cell.length_b   1.000
_cell.length_c   1.000
_cell.angle_alpha   90.00
_cell.angle_beta   90.00
_cell.angle_gamma   90.00
#
_symmetry.space_group_name_H-M   'P 1'
#
loop_
_entity.id
_entity.type
_entity.pdbx_description
1 polymer ?
#
loop_
_entity_poly.entity_id
_entity_poly.type
_entity_poly.pdbx_seq_one_letter_code
_entity_poly.pdbx_strand_id
1 'polypeptide(L)'
;MGKTLGMWISGAAQALEAIAEDREQAWIEARRLAAFGLKKPESWLVAHADQVLMANRLKALDALLKRRLKREPMEYLLGSAVFFGREFAVDKRVLIPRPETEDLVVEALKDIRPGDLVVEIGTGSGAIAVSVATERPDVTVFASDTDAAALSVARKNARRLAPGRIRFFHGSLFHPALIRAMRTVGARRALPLRIHILANLPYLPASDRKTMPASVIRYEPAKALFAKDDGMELNKRLLEQVASLIHPDRGAKRRAEGSLRRDPSAPLGMTCAVLLEFDPPQSKKLSAFAKSLIPDADVSIIRDRCGRERLLRVSLQTRRKSRHAS
;
A
#
# COMPACT_ATOMS: atom_id res chain seq x y z
N MET A 1 -37.27 -16.24 28.00
CA MET A 1 -36.11 -15.36 28.30
C MET A 1 -35.57 -14.79 27.00
N GLY A 2 -35.30 -13.49 26.94
CA GLY A 2 -34.66 -12.87 25.77
C GLY A 2 -33.15 -13.19 25.73
N LYS A 3 -32.55 -13.19 24.54
CA LYS A 3 -31.11 -13.45 24.36
C LYS A 3 -30.31 -12.23 24.87
N THR A 4 -29.44 -12.45 25.85
CA THR A 4 -28.55 -11.39 26.38
C THR A 4 -27.37 -11.13 25.44
N LEU A 5 -26.69 -10.00 25.64
CA LEU A 5 -25.47 -9.65 24.93
C LEU A 5 -24.38 -10.72 25.12
N GLY A 6 -24.15 -11.16 26.37
CA GLY A 6 -23.18 -12.20 26.70
C GLY A 6 -23.49 -13.53 26.03
N MET A 7 -24.78 -13.93 26.01
CA MET A 7 -25.22 -15.12 25.28
C MET A 7 -24.97 -14.99 23.76
N TRP A 8 -25.16 -13.79 23.20
CA TRP A 8 -24.85 -13.55 21.80
C TRP A 8 -23.36 -13.64 21.50
N ILE A 9 -22.52 -12.96 22.29
CA ILE A 9 -21.06 -12.96 22.10
C ILE A 9 -20.51 -14.39 22.23
N SER A 10 -20.93 -15.14 23.25
CA SER A 10 -20.49 -16.53 23.44
C SER A 10 -20.89 -17.44 22.28
N GLY A 11 -22.14 -17.33 21.80
CA GLY A 11 -22.60 -18.12 20.66
C GLY A 11 -21.93 -17.72 19.35
N ALA A 12 -21.65 -16.43 19.16
CA ALA A 12 -20.92 -15.93 18.00
C ALA A 12 -19.46 -16.41 18.01
N ALA A 13 -18.78 -16.36 19.16
CA ALA A 13 -17.42 -16.86 19.31
C ALA A 13 -17.34 -18.36 19.00
N GLN A 14 -18.24 -19.16 19.56
CA GLN A 14 -18.31 -20.60 19.26
C GLN A 14 -18.51 -20.88 17.76
N ALA A 15 -19.38 -20.13 17.09
CA ALA A 15 -19.58 -20.28 15.65
C ALA A 15 -18.33 -19.89 14.83
N LEU A 16 -17.58 -18.88 15.30
CA LEU A 16 -16.38 -18.37 14.63
C LEU A 16 -15.16 -19.28 14.79
N GLU A 17 -15.12 -20.18 15.79
CA GLU A 17 -14.05 -21.19 15.93
C GLU A 17 -13.88 -22.04 14.67
N ALA A 18 -14.92 -22.20 13.83
CA ALA A 18 -14.83 -22.92 12.55
C ALA A 18 -13.96 -22.22 11.48
N ILE A 19 -13.63 -20.94 11.66
CA ILE A 19 -12.88 -20.14 10.69
C ILE A 19 -11.73 -19.31 11.28
N ALA A 20 -11.69 -19.16 12.60
CA ALA A 20 -10.62 -18.48 13.32
C ALA A 20 -9.37 -19.39 13.43
N GLU A 21 -8.22 -18.78 13.68
CA GLU A 21 -6.96 -19.51 13.89
C GLU A 21 -6.97 -20.26 15.23
N ASP A 22 -7.53 -19.62 16.25
CA ASP A 22 -7.73 -20.19 17.57
C ASP A 22 -9.00 -19.64 18.24
N ARG A 23 -9.27 -20.15 19.43
CA ARG A 23 -10.42 -19.74 20.24
C ARG A 23 -10.33 -18.28 20.68
N GLU A 24 -9.15 -17.77 21.01
CA GLU A 24 -8.99 -16.39 21.48
C GLU A 24 -9.38 -15.41 20.37
N GLN A 25 -8.90 -15.65 19.15
CA GLN A 25 -9.24 -14.86 17.97
C GLN A 25 -10.75 -14.89 17.68
N ALA A 26 -11.42 -16.03 17.84
CA ALA A 26 -12.87 -16.14 17.67
C ALA A 26 -13.63 -15.23 18.67
N TRP A 27 -13.17 -15.17 19.92
CA TRP A 27 -13.73 -14.29 20.95
C TRP A 27 -13.48 -12.81 20.66
N ILE A 28 -12.27 -12.46 20.22
CA ILE A 28 -11.93 -11.09 19.81
C ILE A 28 -12.84 -10.63 18.67
N GLU A 29 -12.99 -11.46 17.63
CA GLU A 29 -13.87 -11.14 16.50
C GLU A 29 -15.33 -10.99 16.92
N ALA A 30 -15.86 -11.88 17.76
CA ALA A 30 -17.23 -11.78 18.26
C ALA A 30 -17.47 -10.46 19.03
N ARG A 31 -16.53 -10.04 19.89
CA ARG A 31 -16.60 -8.76 20.60
C ARG A 31 -16.54 -7.58 19.65
N ARG A 32 -15.64 -7.60 18.67
CA ARG A 32 -15.53 -6.53 17.65
C ARG A 32 -16.81 -6.41 16.82
N LEU A 33 -17.44 -7.52 16.43
CA LEU A 33 -18.73 -7.50 15.73
C LEU A 33 -19.84 -6.91 16.61
N ALA A 34 -19.91 -7.28 17.89
CA ALA A 34 -20.87 -6.74 18.84
C ALA A 34 -20.68 -5.23 19.04
N ALA A 35 -19.44 -4.80 19.32
CA ALA A 35 -19.08 -3.39 19.51
C ALA A 35 -19.50 -2.55 18.29
N PHE A 36 -19.16 -3.01 17.09
CA PHE A 36 -19.52 -2.34 15.85
C PHE A 36 -21.02 -2.27 15.62
N GLY A 37 -21.72 -3.41 15.68
CA GLY A 37 -23.15 -3.46 15.41
C GLY A 37 -24.01 -2.69 16.42
N LEU A 38 -23.53 -2.56 17.66
CA LEU A 38 -24.18 -1.79 18.71
C LEU A 38 -23.73 -0.33 18.77
N LYS A 39 -22.66 0.04 18.05
CA LYS A 39 -21.99 1.35 18.13
C LYS A 39 -21.58 1.68 19.58
N LYS A 40 -20.93 0.73 20.23
CA LYS A 40 -20.46 0.82 21.61
C LYS A 40 -19.00 0.38 21.69
N PRO A 41 -18.19 0.97 22.59
CA PRO A 41 -16.82 0.49 22.81
C PRO A 41 -16.83 -0.90 23.42
N GLU A 42 -15.75 -1.66 23.26
CA GLU A 42 -15.64 -3.02 23.81
C GLU A 42 -15.78 -3.04 25.34
N SER A 43 -15.27 -2.00 26.04
CA SER A 43 -15.42 -1.84 27.48
C SER A 43 -16.89 -1.79 27.93
N TRP A 44 -17.78 -1.23 27.09
CA TRP A 44 -19.20 -1.19 27.39
C TRP A 44 -19.83 -2.59 27.33
N LEU A 45 -19.36 -3.47 26.45
CA LEU A 45 -19.88 -4.84 26.32
C LEU A 45 -19.66 -5.65 27.60
N VAL A 46 -18.53 -5.45 28.27
CA VAL A 46 -18.18 -6.15 29.52
C VAL A 46 -19.16 -5.79 30.63
N ALA A 47 -19.47 -4.50 30.78
CA ALA A 47 -20.36 -4.01 31.83
C ALA A 47 -21.86 -4.30 31.58
N HIS A 48 -22.24 -4.75 30.38
CA HIS A 48 -23.64 -4.92 29.97
C HIS A 48 -23.92 -6.31 29.40
N ALA A 49 -23.14 -7.33 29.81
CA ALA A 49 -23.25 -8.69 29.29
C ALA A 49 -24.62 -9.35 29.57
N ASP A 50 -25.27 -8.96 30.66
CA ASP A 50 -26.62 -9.41 31.07
C ASP A 50 -27.76 -8.67 30.35
N GLN A 51 -27.46 -7.58 29.63
CA GLN A 51 -28.47 -6.80 28.93
C GLN A 51 -29.15 -7.63 27.83
N VAL A 52 -30.48 -7.71 27.89
CA VAL A 52 -31.30 -8.34 26.85
C VAL A 52 -31.25 -7.51 25.56
N LEU A 53 -30.94 -8.17 24.44
CA LEU A 53 -30.88 -7.53 23.13
C LEU A 53 -32.28 -7.38 22.52
N MET A 54 -32.59 -6.16 22.07
CA MET A 54 -33.77 -5.89 21.25
C MET A 54 -33.69 -6.65 19.92
N ALA A 55 -34.83 -7.09 19.39
CA ALA A 55 -34.90 -7.92 18.19
C ALA A 55 -34.20 -7.32 16.96
N ASN A 56 -34.29 -5.99 16.78
CA ASN A 56 -33.61 -5.28 15.70
C ASN A 56 -32.07 -5.32 15.83
N ARG A 57 -31.55 -5.16 17.05
CA ARG A 57 -30.11 -5.25 17.34
C ARG A 57 -29.60 -6.67 17.16
N LEU A 58 -30.34 -7.66 17.66
CA LEU A 58 -30.02 -9.07 17.45
C LEU A 58 -29.94 -9.40 15.95
N LYS A 59 -30.93 -8.97 15.16
CA LYS A 59 -30.94 -9.17 13.70
C LYS A 59 -29.74 -8.53 13.00
N ALA A 60 -29.35 -7.32 13.42
CA ALA A 60 -28.18 -6.63 12.86
C ALA A 60 -26.87 -7.36 13.18
N LEU A 61 -26.71 -7.82 14.42
CA LEU A 61 -25.54 -8.59 14.84
C LEU A 61 -25.46 -9.95 14.13
N ASP A 62 -26.57 -10.68 14.03
CA ASP A 62 -26.62 -11.95 13.31
C ASP A 62 -26.30 -11.77 11.82
N ALA A 63 -26.67 -10.65 11.20
CA ALA A 63 -26.31 -10.35 9.82
C ALA A 63 -24.79 -10.17 9.64
N LEU A 64 -24.12 -9.50 10.59
CA LEU A 64 -22.66 -9.35 10.60
C LEU A 64 -21.97 -10.71 10.79
N LEU A 65 -22.41 -11.49 11.76
CA LEU A 65 -21.89 -12.84 12.01
C LEU A 65 -22.03 -13.75 10.79
N LYS A 66 -23.20 -13.74 10.13
CA LYS A 66 -23.44 -14.52 8.90
C LYS A 66 -22.47 -14.15 7.78
N ARG A 67 -22.15 -12.86 7.63
CA ARG A 67 -21.16 -12.40 6.65
C ARG A 67 -19.75 -12.83 7.04
N ARG A 68 -19.39 -12.71 8.32
CA ARG A 68 -18.09 -13.15 8.84
C ARG A 68 -17.87 -14.66 8.65
N LEU A 69 -18.89 -15.49 8.92
CA LEU A 69 -18.85 -16.94 8.69
C LEU A 69 -18.66 -17.31 7.21
N LYS A 70 -19.05 -16.44 6.27
CA LYS A 70 -18.72 -16.56 4.84
C LYS A 70 -17.28 -16.15 4.51
N ARG A 71 -16.47 -15.88 5.54
CA ARG A 71 -15.08 -15.39 5.52
C ARG A 71 -14.93 -14.00 4.90
N GLU A 72 -15.95 -13.15 4.98
CA GLU A 72 -15.75 -11.73 4.71
C GLU A 72 -14.71 -11.17 5.73
N PRO A 73 -13.67 -10.43 5.28
CA PRO A 73 -12.69 -9.85 6.18
C PRO A 73 -13.32 -8.95 7.24
N MET A 74 -12.78 -9.00 8.47
CA MET A 74 -13.26 -8.15 9.56
C MET A 74 -13.19 -6.67 9.18
N GLU A 75 -12.13 -6.25 8.51
CA GLU A 75 -11.89 -4.86 8.10
C GLU A 75 -12.98 -4.35 7.15
N TYR A 76 -13.51 -5.21 6.26
CA TYR A 76 -14.62 -4.85 5.38
C TYR A 76 -15.97 -4.87 6.10
N LEU A 77 -16.15 -5.70 7.12
CA LEU A 77 -17.34 -5.68 7.96
C LEU A 77 -17.41 -4.40 8.79
N LEU A 78 -16.27 -4.00 9.35
CA LEU A 78 -16.10 -2.81 10.18
C LEU A 78 -15.97 -1.53 9.33
N GLY A 79 -15.57 -1.66 8.07
CA GLY A 79 -15.32 -0.55 7.15
C GLY A 79 -13.99 0.17 7.42
N SER A 80 -13.11 -0.42 8.23
CA SER A 80 -11.83 0.16 8.63
C SER A 80 -10.73 -0.87 8.90
N ALA A 81 -9.48 -0.42 8.71
CA ALA A 81 -8.25 -1.17 9.03
C ALA A 81 -7.25 -0.23 9.71
N VAL A 82 -6.50 -0.72 10.68
CA VAL A 82 -5.42 0.05 11.32
C VAL A 82 -4.15 -0.12 10.48
N PHE A 83 -3.47 0.99 10.20
CA PHE A 83 -2.18 1.03 9.53
C PHE A 83 -1.38 2.23 10.05
N PHE A 84 -0.13 2.03 10.41
CA PHE A 84 0.79 3.04 10.89
C PHE A 84 0.18 3.92 12.01
N GLY A 85 -0.44 3.25 12.99
CA GLY A 85 -1.09 3.89 14.14
C GLY A 85 -2.38 4.66 13.84
N ARG A 86 -2.93 4.57 12.62
CA ARG A 86 -4.12 5.29 12.18
C ARG A 86 -5.17 4.34 11.64
N GLU A 87 -6.44 4.66 11.87
CA GLU A 87 -7.55 3.91 11.30
C GLU A 87 -7.85 4.45 9.89
N PHE A 88 -7.81 3.59 8.87
CA PHE A 88 -8.12 3.87 7.47
C PHE A 88 -9.47 3.28 7.10
N ALA A 89 -10.31 4.03 6.39
CA ALA A 89 -11.52 3.48 5.80
C ALA A 89 -11.14 2.52 4.65
N VAL A 90 -11.72 1.33 4.65
CA VAL A 90 -11.51 0.31 3.62
C VAL A 90 -12.81 -0.37 3.25
N ASP A 91 -12.89 -0.85 2.02
CA ASP A 91 -13.94 -1.72 1.50
C ASP A 91 -13.42 -2.49 0.29
N LYS A 92 -14.29 -3.28 -0.36
CA LYS A 92 -13.96 -4.18 -1.48
C LYS A 92 -13.31 -3.50 -2.69
N ARG A 93 -13.23 -2.17 -2.72
CA ARG A 93 -12.54 -1.40 -3.78
C ARG A 93 -11.02 -1.37 -3.62
N VAL A 94 -10.49 -1.65 -2.43
CA VAL A 94 -9.06 -1.49 -2.11
C VAL A 94 -8.51 -2.74 -1.43
N LEU A 95 -7.20 -2.97 -1.52
CA LEU A 95 -6.53 -3.94 -0.67
C LEU A 95 -6.61 -3.49 0.80
N ILE A 96 -6.80 -4.45 1.71
CA ILE A 96 -6.65 -4.17 3.15
C ILE A 96 -5.14 -3.93 3.41
N PRO A 97 -4.74 -2.76 3.96
CA PRO A 97 -3.34 -2.49 4.29
C PRO A 97 -2.75 -3.59 5.15
N ARG A 98 -1.55 -4.06 4.78
CA ARG A 98 -0.87 -5.15 5.49
C ARG A 98 0.10 -4.58 6.54
N PRO A 99 0.23 -5.19 7.72
CA PRO A 99 1.21 -4.78 8.72
C PRO A 99 2.64 -4.75 8.16
N GLU A 100 3.01 -5.69 7.29
CA GLU A 100 4.33 -5.77 6.67
C GLU A 100 4.63 -4.53 5.79
N THR A 101 3.60 -3.93 5.19
CA THR A 101 3.74 -2.70 4.39
C THR A 101 4.11 -1.48 5.24
N GLU A 102 3.97 -1.54 6.58
CA GLU A 102 4.46 -0.46 7.44
C GLU A 102 5.99 -0.33 7.38
N ASP A 103 6.72 -1.43 7.18
CA ASP A 103 8.17 -1.40 7.06
C ASP A 103 8.59 -0.58 5.83
N LEU A 104 7.81 -0.57 4.74
CA LEU A 104 8.06 0.29 3.58
C LEU A 104 7.99 1.78 3.95
N VAL A 105 7.02 2.18 4.77
CA VAL A 105 6.90 3.56 5.26
C VAL A 105 8.08 3.89 6.17
N VAL A 106 8.44 3.00 7.10
CA VAL A 106 9.59 3.17 8.00
C VAL A 106 10.88 3.39 7.21
N GLU A 107 11.17 2.52 6.23
CA GLU A 107 12.37 2.62 5.42
C GLU A 107 12.40 3.92 4.59
N ALA A 108 11.26 4.35 4.03
CA ALA A 108 11.19 5.60 3.30
C ALA A 108 11.53 6.81 4.19
N LEU A 109 10.98 6.84 5.41
CA LEU A 109 11.14 7.97 6.33
C LEU A 109 12.59 8.19 6.78
N LYS A 110 13.45 7.16 6.75
CA LYS A 110 14.89 7.27 7.08
C LYS A 110 15.64 8.23 6.15
N ASP A 111 15.23 8.36 4.89
CA ASP A 111 15.96 9.12 3.86
C ASP A 111 15.25 10.38 3.38
N ILE A 112 13.93 10.44 3.53
CA ILE A 112 13.14 11.63 3.23
C ILE A 112 13.69 12.81 4.06
N ARG A 113 13.85 14.00 3.47
CA ARG A 113 14.17 15.27 4.17
C ARG A 113 13.22 16.40 3.68
N PRO A 114 13.17 17.54 4.38
CA PRO A 114 12.25 18.62 4.01
C PRO A 114 12.41 19.03 2.56
N GLY A 115 11.29 19.30 1.89
CA GLY A 115 11.28 19.72 0.49
C GLY A 115 11.40 18.59 -0.54
N ASP A 116 11.55 17.33 -0.10
CA ASP A 116 11.53 16.17 -1.00
C ASP A 116 10.18 16.00 -1.71
N LEU A 117 10.21 15.25 -2.80
CA LEU A 117 9.02 14.75 -3.49
C LEU A 117 8.88 13.25 -3.23
N VAL A 118 7.76 12.84 -2.68
CA VAL A 118 7.38 11.44 -2.51
C VAL A 118 6.29 11.10 -3.52
N VAL A 119 6.45 9.98 -4.21
CA VAL A 119 5.50 9.47 -5.21
C VAL A 119 5.14 8.04 -4.85
N GLU A 120 3.88 7.80 -4.46
CA GLU A 120 3.34 6.46 -4.29
C GLU A 120 2.67 5.97 -5.58
N ILE A 121 3.05 4.79 -6.06
CA ILE A 121 2.44 4.11 -7.21
C ILE A 121 1.61 2.92 -6.74
N GLY A 122 0.32 2.89 -7.10
CA GLY A 122 -0.62 1.86 -6.65
C GLY A 122 -1.19 2.14 -5.25
N THR A 123 -1.68 3.37 -5.02
CA THR A 123 -1.97 3.86 -3.66
C THR A 123 -3.11 3.13 -2.93
N GLY A 124 -4.02 2.47 -3.65
CA GLY A 124 -5.10 1.70 -3.05
C GLY A 124 -5.96 2.54 -2.08
N SER A 125 -5.90 2.23 -0.80
CA SER A 125 -6.60 2.94 0.29
C SER A 125 -5.94 4.26 0.70
N GLY A 126 -4.76 4.58 0.15
CA GLY A 126 -3.94 5.73 0.54
C GLY A 126 -3.03 5.45 1.73
N ALA A 127 -2.89 4.20 2.18
CA ALA A 127 -2.21 3.84 3.43
C ALA A 127 -0.78 4.41 3.51
N ILE A 128 0.05 4.19 2.48
CA ILE A 128 1.45 4.65 2.47
C ILE A 128 1.50 6.18 2.30
N ALA A 129 0.88 6.75 1.25
CA ALA A 129 0.95 8.21 1.01
C ALA A 129 0.37 9.04 2.16
N VAL A 130 -0.73 8.62 2.77
CA VAL A 130 -1.30 9.32 3.94
C VAL A 130 -0.36 9.23 5.13
N SER A 131 0.19 8.05 5.42
CA SER A 131 1.13 7.90 6.53
C SER A 131 2.37 8.79 6.33
N VAL A 132 2.98 8.77 5.15
CA VAL A 132 4.10 9.65 4.82
C VAL A 132 3.71 11.13 4.94
N ALA A 133 2.55 11.53 4.40
CA ALA A 133 2.10 12.92 4.46
C ALA A 133 1.83 13.41 5.89
N THR A 134 1.42 12.51 6.80
CA THR A 134 1.21 12.84 8.21
C THR A 134 2.50 12.91 9.00
N GLU A 135 3.45 12.01 8.74
CA GLU A 135 4.75 12.02 9.43
C GLU A 135 5.66 13.13 8.89
N ARG A 136 5.51 13.49 7.62
CA ARG A 136 6.35 14.48 6.90
C ARG A 136 5.51 15.62 6.33
N PRO A 137 5.05 16.56 7.17
CA PRO A 137 4.29 17.74 6.73
C PRO A 137 5.08 18.70 5.82
N ASP A 138 6.38 18.49 5.69
CA ASP A 138 7.37 19.32 5.01
C ASP A 138 7.74 18.82 3.60
N VAL A 139 7.09 17.75 3.12
CA VAL A 139 7.34 17.18 1.79
C VAL A 139 6.14 17.34 0.87
N THR A 140 6.37 17.13 -0.42
CA THR A 140 5.31 17.05 -1.42
C THR A 140 4.97 15.59 -1.66
N VAL A 141 3.69 15.22 -1.57
CA VAL A 141 3.26 13.82 -1.76
C VAL A 141 2.31 13.71 -2.95
N PHE A 142 2.71 12.89 -3.92
CA PHE A 142 1.87 12.46 -5.04
C PHE A 142 1.53 10.99 -4.87
N ALA A 143 0.30 10.62 -5.24
CA ALA A 143 -0.17 9.25 -5.18
C ALA A 143 -0.94 8.92 -6.46
N SER A 144 -0.72 7.74 -7.02
CA SER A 144 -1.46 7.30 -8.22
C SER A 144 -2.04 5.91 -8.08
N ASP A 145 -3.16 5.67 -8.76
CA ASP A 145 -3.73 4.34 -8.94
C ASP A 145 -4.35 4.23 -10.34
N THR A 146 -4.47 2.99 -10.83
CA THR A 146 -5.23 2.68 -12.05
C THR A 146 -6.73 2.60 -11.81
N ASP A 147 -7.15 2.45 -10.56
CA ASP A 147 -8.56 2.35 -10.19
C ASP A 147 -9.10 3.64 -9.61
N ALA A 148 -10.06 4.25 -10.31
CA ALA A 148 -10.78 5.42 -9.83
C ALA A 148 -11.56 5.14 -8.53
N ALA A 149 -12.06 3.91 -8.34
CA ALA A 149 -12.77 3.51 -7.13
C ALA A 149 -11.81 3.44 -5.93
N ALA A 150 -10.61 2.89 -6.10
CA ALA A 150 -9.55 2.92 -5.09
C ALA A 150 -9.15 4.37 -4.75
N LEU A 151 -8.92 5.22 -5.77
CA LEU A 151 -8.61 6.64 -5.54
C LEU A 151 -9.72 7.39 -4.79
N SER A 152 -10.98 6.99 -4.93
CA SER A 152 -12.07 7.55 -4.12
C SER A 152 -11.91 7.22 -2.64
N VAL A 153 -11.47 6.00 -2.31
CA VAL A 153 -11.17 5.57 -0.93
C VAL A 153 -9.94 6.31 -0.42
N ALA A 154 -8.85 6.36 -1.20
CA ALA A 154 -7.64 7.11 -0.84
C ALA A 154 -7.93 8.58 -0.55
N ARG A 155 -8.73 9.25 -1.40
CA ARG A 155 -9.14 10.65 -1.16
C ARG A 155 -9.99 10.80 0.10
N LYS A 156 -10.86 9.84 0.42
CA LYS A 156 -11.66 9.86 1.67
C LYS A 156 -10.73 9.78 2.88
N ASN A 157 -9.73 8.90 2.87
CA ASN A 157 -8.75 8.80 3.95
C ASN A 157 -7.88 10.05 4.04
N ALA A 158 -7.36 10.55 2.92
CA ALA A 158 -6.56 11.77 2.89
C ALA A 158 -7.32 13.00 3.41
N ARG A 159 -8.61 13.18 3.07
CA ARG A 159 -9.40 14.28 3.61
C ARG A 159 -9.51 14.26 5.14
N ARG A 160 -9.56 13.07 5.75
CA ARG A 160 -9.69 12.92 7.21
C ARG A 160 -8.35 12.99 7.92
N LEU A 161 -7.31 12.39 7.35
CA LEU A 161 -6.04 12.14 8.03
C LEU A 161 -4.91 13.08 7.59
N ALA A 162 -4.93 13.56 6.35
CA ALA A 162 -3.89 14.41 5.75
C ALA A 162 -4.48 15.48 4.80
N PRO A 163 -5.39 16.35 5.30
CA PRO A 163 -6.18 17.26 4.45
C PRO A 163 -5.29 18.19 3.63
N GLY A 164 -5.49 18.21 2.31
CA GLY A 164 -4.77 19.10 1.39
C GLY A 164 -3.29 18.72 1.15
N ARG A 165 -2.81 17.59 1.69
CA ARG A 165 -1.39 17.22 1.63
C ARG A 165 -0.99 16.35 0.44
N ILE A 166 -1.95 15.71 -0.22
CA ILE A 166 -1.69 14.70 -1.24
C ILE A 166 -2.37 15.08 -2.55
N ARG A 167 -1.62 15.01 -3.66
CA ARG A 167 -2.18 15.14 -5.01
C ARG A 167 -2.33 13.76 -5.64
N PHE A 168 -3.54 13.46 -6.10
CA PHE A 168 -3.91 12.16 -6.65
C PHE A 168 -3.95 12.16 -8.18
N PHE A 169 -3.43 11.10 -8.79
CA PHE A 169 -3.40 10.90 -10.23
C PHE A 169 -4.06 9.57 -10.61
N HIS A 170 -4.90 9.57 -11.63
CA HIS A 170 -5.47 8.35 -12.19
C HIS A 170 -4.64 7.95 -13.41
N GLY A 171 -4.09 6.74 -13.39
CA GLY A 171 -3.24 6.23 -14.46
C GLY A 171 -2.33 5.08 -14.03
N SER A 172 -1.76 4.39 -15.02
CA SER A 172 -0.83 3.29 -14.79
C SER A 172 0.60 3.80 -14.61
N LEU A 173 1.23 3.39 -13.49
CA LEU A 173 2.63 3.69 -13.16
C LEU A 173 2.96 5.18 -13.37
N PHE A 174 4.07 5.50 -14.07
CA PHE A 174 4.40 6.87 -14.45
C PHE A 174 3.56 7.38 -15.63
N HIS A 175 2.25 7.53 -15.41
CA HIS A 175 1.35 8.15 -16.37
C HIS A 175 1.80 9.59 -16.72
N PRO A 176 1.65 10.07 -17.97
CA PRO A 176 2.17 11.39 -18.38
C PRO A 176 1.73 12.56 -17.51
N ALA A 177 0.52 12.53 -16.94
CA ALA A 177 0.02 13.55 -16.03
C ALA A 177 0.85 13.63 -14.73
N LEU A 178 1.25 12.48 -14.18
CA LEU A 178 2.10 12.40 -12.99
C LEU A 178 3.50 12.94 -13.30
N ILE A 179 4.11 12.50 -14.41
CA ILE A 179 5.42 12.99 -14.85
C ILE A 179 5.41 14.52 -15.02
N ARG A 180 4.38 15.08 -15.67
CA ARG A 180 4.24 16.53 -15.86
C ARG A 180 4.16 17.27 -14.52
N ALA A 181 3.41 16.74 -13.57
CA ALA A 181 3.32 17.32 -12.23
C ALA A 181 4.67 17.27 -11.49
N MET A 182 5.40 16.15 -11.58
CA MET A 182 6.74 16.01 -10.98
C MET A 182 7.71 17.05 -11.56
N ARG A 183 7.73 17.22 -12.88
CA ARG A 183 8.55 18.23 -13.57
C ARG A 183 8.19 19.65 -13.15
N THR A 184 6.91 19.94 -12.97
CA THR A 184 6.44 21.26 -12.51
C THR A 184 6.95 21.60 -11.11
N VAL A 185 6.99 20.62 -10.20
CA VAL A 185 7.58 20.80 -8.86
C VAL A 185 9.09 21.02 -8.95
N GLY A 186 9.78 20.23 -9.78
CA GLY A 186 11.22 20.39 -10.03
C GLY A 186 11.57 21.77 -10.58
N ALA A 187 10.83 22.27 -11.58
CA ALA A 187 11.09 23.58 -12.18
C ALA A 187 10.90 24.75 -11.20
N ARG A 188 10.00 24.62 -10.22
CA ARG A 188 9.76 25.64 -9.18
C ARG A 188 10.81 25.63 -8.06
N ARG A 189 11.52 24.52 -7.86
CA ARG A 189 12.53 24.38 -6.81
C ARG A 189 13.92 24.47 -7.43
N ALA A 190 14.63 25.57 -7.18
CA ALA A 190 16.00 25.82 -7.67
C ALA A 190 17.09 24.91 -7.06
N LEU A 191 16.73 23.73 -6.53
CA LEU A 191 17.61 22.77 -5.85
C LEU A 191 17.42 21.37 -6.46
N PRO A 192 18.42 20.47 -6.39
CA PRO A 192 18.25 19.11 -6.89
C PRO A 192 17.11 18.43 -6.13
N LEU A 193 16.02 18.14 -6.85
CA LEU A 193 14.85 17.46 -6.29
C LEU A 193 15.24 16.02 -5.97
N ARG A 194 15.13 15.63 -4.70
CA ARG A 194 15.23 14.23 -4.32
C ARG A 194 13.84 13.61 -4.40
N ILE A 195 13.74 12.53 -5.16
CA ILE A 195 12.48 11.82 -5.38
C ILE A 195 12.53 10.47 -4.70
N HIS A 196 11.50 10.20 -3.89
CA HIS A 196 11.27 8.90 -3.28
C HIS A 196 10.07 8.26 -3.95
N ILE A 197 10.28 7.11 -4.59
CA ILE A 197 9.24 6.36 -5.29
C ILE A 197 8.91 5.14 -4.44
N LEU A 198 7.67 5.06 -3.99
CA LEU A 198 7.17 4.03 -3.10
C LEU A 198 6.12 3.21 -3.84
N ALA A 199 6.18 1.88 -3.75
CA ALA A 199 5.14 1.06 -4.36
C ALA A 199 4.95 -0.28 -3.63
N ASN A 200 3.70 -0.58 -3.29
CA ASN A 200 3.23 -1.94 -3.04
C ASN A 200 2.29 -2.31 -4.20
N LEU A 201 2.87 -2.87 -5.27
CA LEU A 201 2.13 -3.25 -6.47
C LEU A 201 1.65 -4.70 -6.37
N PRO A 202 0.63 -5.10 -7.14
CA PRO A 202 0.27 -6.51 -7.27
C PRO A 202 1.51 -7.33 -7.66
N TYR A 203 1.88 -8.27 -6.80
CA TYR A 203 3.09 -9.06 -6.97
C TYR A 203 2.88 -10.57 -6.89
N LEU A 204 1.64 -11.06 -6.78
CA LEU A 204 1.36 -12.49 -6.71
C LEU A 204 1.18 -13.10 -8.11
N PRO A 205 1.76 -14.27 -8.40
CA PRO A 205 1.45 -15.01 -9.61
C PRO A 205 0.03 -15.61 -9.53
N ALA A 206 -0.58 -15.84 -10.69
CA ALA A 206 -1.93 -16.42 -10.76
C ALA A 206 -2.01 -17.84 -10.15
N SER A 207 -0.89 -18.57 -10.08
CA SER A 207 -0.79 -19.89 -9.47
C SER A 207 -1.13 -19.89 -7.98
N ASP A 208 -0.82 -18.80 -7.28
CA ASP A 208 -0.95 -18.71 -5.81
C ASP A 208 -2.42 -18.63 -5.38
N ARG A 209 -3.32 -18.33 -6.32
CA ARG A 209 -4.76 -18.34 -6.06
C ARG A 209 -5.25 -19.65 -5.45
N LYS A 210 -4.57 -20.78 -5.66
CA LYS A 210 -4.96 -22.08 -5.09
C LYS A 210 -4.63 -22.23 -3.60
N THR A 211 -3.60 -21.54 -3.12
CA THR A 211 -3.09 -21.65 -1.74
C THR A 211 -3.51 -20.47 -0.86
N MET A 212 -4.04 -19.40 -1.45
CA MET A 212 -4.46 -18.21 -0.72
C MET A 212 -5.71 -18.44 0.16
N PRO A 213 -5.84 -17.71 1.28
CA PRO A 213 -7.04 -17.76 2.10
C PRO A 213 -8.29 -17.35 1.31
N ALA A 214 -9.39 -18.04 1.56
CA ALA A 214 -10.67 -17.79 0.90
C ALA A 214 -11.26 -16.39 1.20
N SER A 215 -10.83 -15.73 2.28
CA SER A 215 -11.16 -14.32 2.56
C SER A 215 -10.53 -13.40 1.53
N VAL A 216 -9.26 -13.61 1.19
CA VAL A 216 -8.52 -12.78 0.24
C VAL A 216 -9.06 -12.98 -1.18
N ILE A 217 -9.15 -14.22 -1.65
CA ILE A 217 -9.57 -14.54 -3.03
C ILE A 217 -11.00 -14.05 -3.33
N ARG A 218 -11.90 -14.14 -2.35
CA ARG A 218 -13.33 -13.86 -2.57
C ARG A 218 -13.70 -12.39 -2.38
N TYR A 219 -12.95 -11.65 -1.58
CA TYR A 219 -13.37 -10.30 -1.17
C TYR A 219 -12.40 -9.20 -1.58
N GLU A 220 -11.10 -9.48 -1.67
CA GLU A 220 -10.12 -8.46 -2.05
C GLU A 220 -10.03 -8.33 -3.57
N PRO A 221 -9.79 -7.12 -4.09
CA PRO A 221 -9.77 -6.89 -5.53
C PRO A 221 -8.60 -7.65 -6.17
N ALA A 222 -8.90 -8.62 -7.05
CA ALA A 222 -7.88 -9.45 -7.71
C ALA A 222 -6.79 -8.63 -8.43
N LYS A 223 -7.16 -7.46 -8.98
CA LYS A 223 -6.22 -6.52 -9.63
C LYS A 223 -5.20 -5.89 -8.68
N ALA A 224 -5.45 -5.93 -7.37
CA ALA A 224 -4.52 -5.47 -6.33
C ALA A 224 -3.60 -6.59 -5.84
N LEU A 225 -3.86 -7.85 -6.24
CA LEU A 225 -3.14 -9.03 -5.76
C LEU A 225 -2.24 -9.61 -6.84
N PHE A 226 -2.79 -9.82 -8.04
CA PHE A 226 -2.15 -10.63 -9.07
C PHE A 226 -1.50 -9.80 -10.18
N ALA A 227 -0.32 -10.22 -10.61
CA ALA A 227 0.37 -9.72 -11.79
C ALA A 227 0.92 -10.88 -12.63
N LYS A 228 1.22 -10.60 -13.91
CA LYS A 228 1.88 -11.57 -14.80
C LYS A 228 3.37 -11.70 -14.47
N ASP A 229 4.07 -12.54 -15.22
CA ASP A 229 5.53 -12.72 -15.13
C ASP A 229 5.95 -13.13 -13.71
N ASP A 230 5.34 -14.21 -13.22
CA ASP A 230 5.47 -14.69 -11.84
C ASP A 230 5.22 -13.60 -10.78
N GLY A 231 4.30 -12.68 -11.07
CA GLY A 231 3.98 -11.54 -10.22
C GLY A 231 4.92 -10.35 -10.37
N MET A 232 5.96 -10.40 -11.21
CA MET A 232 6.95 -9.32 -11.31
C MET A 232 6.66 -8.27 -12.39
N GLU A 233 5.64 -8.47 -13.25
CA GLU A 233 5.40 -7.60 -14.42
C GLU A 233 5.40 -6.11 -14.06
N LEU A 234 4.61 -5.72 -13.05
CA LEU A 234 4.43 -4.31 -12.69
C LEU A 234 5.68 -3.73 -12.01
N ASN A 235 6.36 -4.52 -11.17
CA ASN A 235 7.63 -4.13 -10.55
C ASN A 235 8.72 -3.90 -11.62
N LYS A 236 8.85 -4.81 -12.59
CA LYS A 236 9.81 -4.66 -13.70
C LYS A 236 9.50 -3.44 -14.55
N ARG A 237 8.24 -3.26 -14.96
CA ARG A 237 7.81 -2.09 -15.74
C ARG A 237 8.05 -0.76 -15.01
N LEU A 238 7.83 -0.73 -13.70
CA LEU A 238 8.13 0.45 -12.89
C LEU A 238 9.62 0.75 -12.90
N LEU A 239 10.48 -0.25 -12.67
CA LEU A 239 11.93 -0.09 -12.71
C LEU A 239 12.44 0.38 -14.09
N GLU A 240 11.86 -0.10 -15.19
CA GLU A 240 12.18 0.35 -16.56
C GLU A 240 11.81 1.83 -16.77
N GLN A 241 10.65 2.26 -16.28
CA GLN A 241 10.23 3.66 -16.33
C GLN A 241 11.13 4.54 -15.48
N VAL A 242 11.49 4.09 -14.28
CA VAL A 242 12.47 4.77 -13.41
C VAL A 242 13.80 4.94 -14.14
N ALA A 243 14.35 3.85 -14.69
CA ALA A 243 15.61 3.89 -15.43
C ALA A 243 15.55 4.89 -16.61
N SER A 244 14.41 4.96 -17.30
CA SER A 244 14.20 5.92 -18.40
C SER A 244 14.13 7.39 -17.93
N LEU A 245 13.62 7.63 -16.72
CA LEU A 245 13.59 8.97 -16.13
C LEU A 245 14.97 9.44 -15.67
N ILE A 246 15.83 8.52 -15.24
CA ILE A 246 17.20 8.80 -14.76
C ILE A 246 18.21 8.86 -15.91
N HIS A 247 18.08 7.99 -16.91
CA HIS A 247 18.99 7.87 -18.06
C HIS A 247 18.22 8.02 -19.38
N PRO A 248 17.75 9.24 -19.72
CA PRO A 248 17.01 9.48 -20.97
C PRO A 248 17.79 9.02 -22.21
N ASP A 249 19.13 9.14 -22.20
CA ASP A 249 19.99 8.74 -23.32
C ASP A 249 20.16 7.22 -23.50
N ARG A 250 19.93 6.40 -22.46
CA ARG A 250 20.01 4.92 -22.56
C ARG A 250 18.69 4.29 -23.00
N GLY A 251 17.55 4.91 -22.67
CA GLY A 251 16.22 4.46 -23.11
C GLY A 251 16.01 4.58 -24.63
N ALA A 252 16.66 5.55 -25.28
CA ALA A 252 16.56 5.76 -26.73
C ALA A 252 17.19 4.63 -27.56
N LYS A 253 18.20 3.92 -27.05
CA LYS A 253 18.86 2.81 -27.78
C LYS A 253 18.05 1.52 -27.83
N ARG A 254 17.10 1.29 -26.91
CA ARG A 254 16.24 0.10 -26.90
C ARG A 254 14.96 0.26 -27.73
N ARG A 255 14.62 1.48 -28.16
CA ARG A 255 13.39 1.78 -28.94
C ARG A 255 13.65 2.16 -30.39
N ALA A 256 14.89 2.04 -30.86
CA ALA A 256 15.27 2.41 -32.23
C ALA A 256 15.12 1.24 -33.21
N GLU A 257 13.89 0.74 -33.36
CA GLU A 257 13.36 0.26 -34.64
C GLU A 257 12.01 0.97 -34.82
N GLY A 258 12.03 2.13 -35.49
CA GLY A 258 10.81 2.87 -35.84
C GLY A 258 10.66 4.26 -35.19
N SER A 259 11.23 5.27 -35.87
CA SER A 259 10.68 6.62 -36.04
C SER A 259 10.46 7.55 -34.83
N LEU A 260 11.23 8.66 -34.87
CA LEU A 260 10.91 10.06 -34.54
C LEU A 260 11.09 10.64 -33.11
N ARG A 261 11.90 11.72 -33.13
CA ARG A 261 11.97 12.93 -32.29
C ARG A 261 12.68 12.83 -30.93
N ARG A 262 13.86 13.47 -30.88
CA ARG A 262 14.59 13.87 -29.67
C ARG A 262 13.81 14.99 -28.95
N ASP A 263 13.50 14.78 -27.66
CA ASP A 263 13.07 15.82 -26.72
C ASP A 263 14.33 16.35 -25.98
N PRO A 264 14.67 17.66 -26.06
CA PRO A 264 15.93 18.22 -25.56
C PRO A 264 15.91 18.55 -24.04
N SER A 265 15.29 17.72 -23.20
CA SER A 265 15.31 17.94 -21.75
C SER A 265 16.53 17.28 -21.10
N ALA A 266 17.44 18.10 -20.57
CA ALA A 266 18.61 17.69 -19.78
C ALA A 266 18.27 16.62 -18.73
N PRO A 267 19.21 15.70 -18.40
CA PRO A 267 19.01 14.78 -17.29
C PRO A 267 18.73 15.61 -16.05
N LEU A 268 17.59 15.33 -15.43
CA LEU A 268 17.30 15.86 -14.11
C LEU A 268 18.45 15.38 -13.21
N GLY A 269 19.23 16.30 -12.65
CA GLY A 269 20.26 16.02 -11.64
C GLY A 269 19.62 15.57 -10.33
N MET A 270 18.85 14.49 -10.40
CA MET A 270 17.96 13.97 -9.37
C MET A 270 18.67 12.87 -8.60
N THR A 271 18.68 12.99 -7.28
CA THR A 271 18.82 11.82 -6.41
C THR A 271 17.47 11.10 -6.40
N CYS A 272 17.46 9.81 -6.68
CA CYS A 272 16.25 9.01 -6.72
C CYS A 272 16.42 7.80 -5.80
N ALA A 273 15.42 7.54 -4.95
CA ALA A 273 15.31 6.34 -4.16
C ALA A 273 13.99 5.64 -4.51
N VAL A 274 14.05 4.35 -4.82
CA VAL A 274 12.89 3.50 -5.06
C VAL A 274 12.81 2.47 -3.95
N LEU A 275 11.63 2.31 -3.35
CA LEU A 275 11.30 1.23 -2.42
C LEU A 275 10.08 0.49 -2.96
N LEU A 276 10.27 -0.79 -3.29
CA LEU A 276 9.23 -1.67 -3.81
C LEU A 276 9.01 -2.82 -2.86
N GLU A 277 7.75 -3.07 -2.48
CA GLU A 277 7.36 -4.31 -1.83
C GLU A 277 7.28 -5.45 -2.85
N PHE A 278 7.71 -6.65 -2.44
CA PHE A 278 7.69 -7.84 -3.28
C PHE A 278 7.50 -9.12 -2.44
N ASP A 279 7.27 -10.25 -3.10
CA ASP A 279 7.21 -11.56 -2.44
C ASP A 279 8.58 -12.27 -2.37
N PRO A 280 9.02 -12.84 -1.23
CA PRO A 280 10.40 -13.31 -1.00
C PRO A 280 11.05 -14.11 -2.15
N PRO A 281 10.35 -15.04 -2.85
CA PRO A 281 10.93 -15.77 -3.99
C PRO A 281 11.40 -14.87 -5.15
N GLN A 282 10.91 -13.62 -5.23
CA GLN A 282 11.24 -12.66 -6.29
C GLN A 282 12.53 -11.88 -6.02
N SER A 283 13.05 -11.89 -4.79
CA SER A 283 14.19 -11.09 -4.33
C SER A 283 15.41 -11.11 -5.26
N LYS A 284 15.94 -12.30 -5.58
CA LYS A 284 17.11 -12.46 -6.45
C LYS A 284 16.84 -11.97 -7.89
N LYS A 285 15.66 -12.27 -8.42
CA LYS A 285 15.28 -11.90 -9.80
C LYS A 285 15.11 -10.38 -9.93
N LEU A 286 14.42 -9.75 -8.98
CA LEU A 286 14.16 -8.31 -9.00
C LEU A 286 15.43 -7.48 -8.74
N SER A 287 16.30 -7.90 -7.80
CA SER A 287 17.57 -7.21 -7.56
C SER A 287 18.51 -7.28 -8.76
N ALA A 288 18.67 -8.46 -9.38
CA ALA A 288 19.44 -8.62 -10.61
C ALA A 288 18.87 -7.78 -11.76
N PHE A 289 17.54 -7.76 -11.93
CA PHE A 289 16.87 -6.96 -12.95
C PHE A 289 17.11 -5.46 -12.74
N ALA A 290 16.91 -4.94 -11.52
CA ALA A 290 17.18 -3.55 -11.18
C ALA A 290 18.65 -3.17 -11.47
N LYS A 291 19.61 -4.02 -11.07
CA LYS A 291 21.04 -3.77 -11.30
C LYS A 291 21.39 -3.77 -12.79
N SER A 292 20.73 -4.61 -13.60
CA SER A 292 20.92 -4.62 -15.06
C SER A 292 20.41 -3.34 -15.74
N LEU A 293 19.31 -2.76 -15.23
CA LEU A 293 18.73 -1.53 -15.77
C LEU A 293 19.52 -0.30 -15.35
N ILE A 294 20.00 -0.28 -14.10
CA ILE A 294 20.68 0.86 -13.49
C ILE A 294 21.98 0.38 -12.83
N PRO A 295 23.05 0.11 -13.62
CA PRO A 295 24.29 -0.48 -13.09
C PRO A 295 24.97 0.35 -12.00
N ASP A 296 24.84 1.68 -12.08
CA ASP A 296 25.43 2.62 -11.12
C ASP A 296 24.58 2.81 -9.83
N ALA A 297 23.39 2.19 -9.73
CA ALA A 297 22.58 2.26 -8.51
C ALA A 297 23.10 1.32 -7.42
N ASP A 298 22.95 1.77 -6.17
CA ASP A 298 22.98 0.89 -5.02
C ASP A 298 21.66 0.12 -4.94
N VAL A 299 21.75 -1.21 -4.88
CA VAL A 299 20.59 -2.11 -4.88
C VAL A 299 20.70 -3.01 -3.65
N SER A 300 19.74 -2.90 -2.75
CA SER A 300 19.71 -3.66 -1.50
C SER A 300 18.34 -4.26 -1.25
N ILE A 301 18.34 -5.38 -0.51
CA ILE A 301 17.15 -6.08 -0.05
C ILE A 301 16.99 -5.81 1.44
N ILE A 302 15.80 -5.39 1.84
CA ILE A 302 15.45 -5.12 3.23
C ILE A 302 14.49 -6.20 3.70
N ARG A 303 14.73 -6.68 4.92
CA ARG A 303 13.93 -7.71 5.56
C ARG A 303 12.88 -7.10 6.46
N ASP A 304 11.71 -7.71 6.51
CA ASP A 304 10.67 -7.37 7.49
C ASP A 304 11.10 -7.78 8.91
N ARG A 305 10.27 -7.43 9.89
CA ARG A 305 10.48 -7.79 11.30
C ARG A 305 10.47 -9.31 11.57
N CYS A 306 9.95 -10.11 10.65
CA CYS A 306 10.00 -11.57 10.69
C CYS A 306 11.26 -12.14 9.99
N GLY A 307 12.17 -11.28 9.51
CA GLY A 307 13.40 -11.68 8.83
C GLY A 307 13.22 -12.10 7.37
N ARG A 308 12.04 -11.92 6.78
CA ARG A 308 11.75 -12.28 5.38
C ARG A 308 12.11 -11.11 4.46
N GLU A 309 12.64 -11.43 3.28
CA GLU A 309 12.98 -10.43 2.27
C GLU A 309 11.71 -9.84 1.66
N ARG A 310 11.48 -8.54 1.85
CA ARG A 310 10.21 -7.89 1.50
C ARG A 310 10.34 -6.63 0.67
N LEU A 311 11.41 -5.86 0.85
CA LEU A 311 11.57 -4.60 0.14
C LEU A 311 12.83 -4.60 -0.71
N LEU A 312 12.68 -4.14 -1.96
CA LEU A 312 13.79 -3.82 -2.83
C LEU A 312 14.03 -2.32 -2.75
N ARG A 313 15.25 -1.95 -2.38
CA ARG A 313 15.71 -0.57 -2.42
C ARG A 313 16.65 -0.37 -3.61
N VAL A 314 16.36 0.64 -4.43
CA VAL A 314 17.24 1.09 -5.52
C VAL A 314 17.54 2.57 -5.31
N SER A 315 18.80 2.90 -5.01
CA SER A 315 19.21 4.27 -4.70
C SER A 315 20.29 4.76 -5.66
N LEU A 316 20.10 5.97 -6.16
CA LEU A 316 21.09 6.65 -6.99
C LEU A 316 21.69 7.82 -6.24
N GLN A 317 22.96 7.68 -5.85
CA GLN A 317 23.73 8.81 -5.36
C GLN A 317 24.31 9.56 -6.56
N THR A 318 24.10 10.87 -6.61
CA THR A 318 24.90 11.73 -7.48
C THR A 318 26.36 11.58 -7.07
N ARG A 319 27.21 11.00 -7.95
CA ARG A 319 28.66 10.97 -7.73
C ARG A 319 29.11 12.39 -7.42
N ARG A 320 29.52 12.67 -6.17
CA ARG A 320 30.35 13.84 -5.90
C ARG A 320 31.60 13.62 -6.73
N LYS A 321 31.82 14.41 -7.78
CA LYS A 321 33.16 14.51 -8.37
C LYS A 321 34.08 14.89 -7.22
N SER A 322 34.98 14.00 -6.82
CA SER A 322 36.11 14.36 -5.98
C SER A 322 36.85 15.45 -6.74
N ARG A 323 36.71 16.69 -6.28
CA ARG A 323 37.69 17.72 -6.57
C ARG A 323 38.92 17.34 -5.75
N HIS A 324 39.73 16.42 -6.27
CA HIS A 324 41.13 16.43 -5.92
C HIS A 324 41.76 17.50 -6.80
N ALA A 325 42.01 18.63 -6.13
CA ALA A 325 42.87 19.69 -6.60
C ALA A 325 44.22 19.07 -7.00
N SER A 326 44.67 19.46 -8.19
CA SER A 326 46.07 19.36 -8.60
C SER A 326 46.95 20.24 -7.71
#